data_AF-A0A8X6I5T5-F1
#
_entry.id   AF-A0A8X6I5T5-F1
#
_cell.length_a   1.000
_cell.length_b   1.000
_cell.length_c   1.000
_cell.angle_alpha   90.00
_cell.angle_beta   90.00
_cell.angle_gamma   90.00
#
_symmetry.space_group_name_H-M   'P 1'
#
loop_
_entity.id
_entity.type
_entity.pdbx_description
1 polymer ?
#
loop_
_entity_poly.entity_id
_entity_poly.type
_entity_poly.pdbx_seq_one_letter_code
_entity_poly.pdbx_strand_id
1 'polypeptide(L)'
;MSERIVLPMRSCEESENGATVTPTTFRLPTALIWDVEDEVSFAIQESSKKMNKLCNDLDLFVHRFTKYGKEFIKKHRMSPDAFVQVALQLTYYKVHRKLVSTYESASLRRFYKGRVDNIRAATAEALAWVKAMCDSQQVTEETKVLLFQECIKKQTEILLYTVNGEGPDNHLLALREIAKEKSYPNLPIFQDKSYWEFLNFRLSTSQLPTKYGVLVGYGPVVPDGYGCSYNPYEDHIDFCVSSFFSSKETSSDFFAHSLEGSLLNMGEICEKISQMELEAKQSNSST
;
A
#
# COMPACT_ATOMS: atom_id res chain seq x y z
N MET A 1 -20.39 2.99 -43.30
CA MET A 1 -21.01 1.68 -43.00
C MET A 1 -20.79 1.46 -41.52
N SER A 2 -21.80 1.62 -40.68
CA SER A 2 -21.67 1.49 -39.23
C SER A 2 -21.73 0.01 -38.83
N GLU A 3 -20.64 -0.51 -38.26
CA GLU A 3 -20.65 -1.85 -37.69
C GLU A 3 -21.29 -1.81 -36.30
N ARG A 4 -22.39 -2.56 -36.14
CA ARG A 4 -23.08 -2.74 -34.86
C ARG A 4 -22.42 -3.90 -34.11
N ILE A 5 -21.83 -3.62 -32.96
CA ILE A 5 -21.35 -4.65 -32.05
C ILE A 5 -22.52 -5.08 -31.15
N VAL A 6 -22.96 -6.33 -31.26
CA VAL A 6 -23.97 -6.95 -30.39
C VAL A 6 -23.32 -8.11 -29.65
N LEU A 7 -23.29 -8.06 -28.32
CA LEU A 7 -22.78 -9.15 -27.48
C LEU A 7 -23.86 -10.25 -27.34
N PRO A 8 -23.57 -11.53 -27.61
CA PRO A 8 -24.58 -12.59 -27.55
C PRO A 8 -24.89 -12.97 -26.09
N MET A 9 -26.18 -13.01 -25.74
CA MET A 9 -26.65 -13.63 -24.49
C MET A 9 -27.08 -15.08 -24.76
N ARG A 10 -26.63 -16.02 -23.92
CA ARG A 10 -27.09 -17.42 -23.91
C ARG A 10 -28.51 -17.50 -23.33
N SER A 11 -29.42 -18.17 -24.03
CA SER A 11 -30.76 -18.52 -23.51
C SER A 11 -30.69 -19.70 -22.54
N CYS A 12 -31.36 -19.61 -21.40
CA CYS A 12 -31.59 -20.74 -20.49
C CYS A 12 -32.61 -21.72 -21.09
N GLU A 13 -32.34 -23.02 -21.03
CA GLU A 13 -33.29 -24.10 -21.36
C GLU A 13 -34.27 -24.35 -20.20
N GLU A 14 -35.55 -24.58 -20.52
CA GLU A 14 -36.63 -24.82 -19.57
C GLU A 14 -36.68 -26.29 -19.10
N SER A 15 -36.86 -26.52 -17.79
CA SER A 15 -37.15 -27.86 -17.23
C SER A 15 -38.65 -28.06 -17.04
N GLU A 16 -39.18 -29.18 -17.55
CA GLU A 16 -40.56 -29.64 -17.36
C GLU A 16 -40.82 -30.04 -15.90
N ASN A 17 -41.73 -29.36 -15.21
CA ASN A 17 -42.60 -29.94 -14.18
C ASN A 17 -43.77 -29.01 -13.84
N GLY A 18 -45.00 -29.53 -13.99
CA GLY A 18 -46.27 -28.80 -13.97
C GLY A 18 -46.73 -28.30 -12.60
N ALA A 19 -46.11 -27.23 -12.12
CA ALA A 19 -46.73 -26.32 -11.15
C ALA A 19 -46.90 -24.95 -11.82
N THR A 20 -48.13 -24.43 -11.87
CA THR A 20 -48.44 -23.09 -12.39
C THR A 20 -47.83 -22.02 -11.48
N VAL A 21 -46.57 -21.71 -11.74
CA VAL A 21 -45.92 -20.48 -11.30
C VAL A 21 -46.43 -19.39 -12.22
N THR A 22 -47.19 -18.42 -11.69
CA THR A 22 -47.51 -17.19 -12.42
C THR A 22 -46.19 -16.60 -12.94
N PRO A 23 -45.98 -16.48 -14.27
CA PRO A 23 -44.71 -16.01 -14.78
C PRO A 23 -44.62 -14.54 -14.41
N THR A 24 -43.79 -14.22 -13.43
CA THR A 24 -43.29 -12.87 -13.25
C THR A 24 -42.56 -12.54 -14.55
N THR A 25 -43.23 -11.84 -15.45
CA THR A 25 -42.64 -11.41 -16.72
C THR A 25 -41.61 -10.35 -16.39
N PHE A 26 -40.38 -10.79 -16.14
CA PHE A 26 -39.25 -9.87 -15.99
C PHE A 26 -39.06 -9.14 -17.33
N ARG A 27 -38.98 -7.80 -17.28
CA ARG A 27 -38.61 -7.03 -18.46
C ARG A 27 -37.17 -7.39 -18.82
N LEU A 28 -36.96 -7.72 -20.10
CA LEU A 28 -35.62 -7.95 -20.61
C LEU A 28 -34.79 -6.64 -20.50
N PRO A 29 -33.49 -6.74 -20.20
CA PRO A 29 -32.60 -5.58 -20.23
C PRO A 29 -32.65 -4.88 -21.59
N THR A 30 -32.80 -3.56 -21.58
CA THR A 30 -32.77 -2.74 -22.81
C THR A 30 -31.33 -2.40 -23.18
N ALA A 31 -30.92 -2.75 -24.40
CA ALA A 31 -29.59 -2.39 -24.90
C ALA A 31 -29.47 -0.87 -25.08
N LEU A 32 -28.36 -0.29 -24.61
CA LEU A 32 -27.99 1.09 -24.91
C LEU A 32 -27.26 1.11 -26.26
N ILE A 33 -27.87 1.76 -27.25
CA ILE A 33 -27.35 1.85 -28.62
C ILE A 33 -26.65 3.19 -28.78
N TRP A 34 -25.43 3.15 -29.32
CA TRP A 34 -24.61 4.33 -29.63
C TRP A 34 -24.32 4.38 -31.13
N ASP A 35 -24.59 5.51 -31.76
CA ASP A 35 -24.15 5.77 -33.12
C ASP A 35 -22.70 6.27 -33.09
N VAL A 36 -21.79 5.53 -33.73
CA VAL A 36 -20.36 5.82 -33.70
C VAL A 36 -19.96 6.52 -35.00
N GLU A 37 -19.73 7.83 -34.90
CA GLU A 37 -19.22 8.66 -35.99
C GLU A 37 -17.69 8.51 -36.14
N ASP A 38 -17.13 9.00 -37.25
CA ASP A 38 -15.70 8.87 -37.56
C ASP A 38 -14.81 9.51 -36.48
N GLU A 39 -15.21 10.65 -35.91
CA GLU A 39 -14.49 11.31 -34.81
C GLU A 39 -14.46 10.42 -33.55
N VAL A 40 -15.59 9.83 -33.20
CA VAL A 40 -15.72 8.91 -32.04
C VAL A 40 -14.92 7.63 -32.30
N SER A 41 -14.99 7.09 -33.52
CA SER A 41 -14.20 5.92 -33.94
C SER A 41 -12.69 6.18 -33.79
N PHE A 42 -12.21 7.34 -34.22
CA PHE A 42 -10.82 7.75 -34.05
C PHE A 42 -10.45 7.89 -32.56
N ALA A 43 -11.30 8.51 -31.75
CA ALA A 43 -11.08 8.63 -30.31
C ALA A 43 -11.02 7.27 -29.59
N ILE A 44 -11.83 6.29 -30.02
CA ILE A 44 -11.79 4.91 -29.53
C ILE A 44 -10.42 4.29 -29.86
N GLN A 45 -9.96 4.40 -31.10
CA GLN A 45 -8.67 3.84 -31.53
C GLN A 45 -7.49 4.43 -30.75
N GLU A 46 -7.45 5.76 -30.58
CA GLU A 46 -6.41 6.44 -29.79
C GLU A 46 -6.48 6.04 -28.32
N SER A 47 -7.68 5.89 -27.76
CA SER A 47 -7.86 5.42 -26.38
C SER A 47 -7.41 3.97 -26.22
N SER A 48 -7.67 3.10 -27.19
CA SER A 48 -7.17 1.71 -27.18
C SER A 48 -5.64 1.66 -27.21
N LYS A 49 -4.97 2.49 -28.03
CA LYS A 49 -3.51 2.59 -28.03
C LYS A 49 -2.96 3.04 -26.68
N LYS A 50 -3.59 4.06 -26.07
CA LYS A 50 -3.22 4.54 -24.72
C LYS A 50 -3.41 3.46 -23.66
N MET A 51 -4.53 2.75 -23.68
CA MET A 51 -4.81 1.65 -22.75
C MET A 51 -3.78 0.53 -22.90
N ASN A 52 -3.49 0.09 -24.12
CA ASN A 52 -2.47 -0.92 -24.38
C ASN A 52 -1.10 -0.51 -23.86
N LYS A 53 -0.72 0.77 -24.01
CA LYS A 53 0.53 1.30 -23.43
C LYS A 53 0.53 1.20 -21.90
N LEU A 54 -0.57 1.59 -21.24
CA LEU A 54 -0.68 1.50 -19.78
C LEU A 54 -0.62 0.05 -19.29
N CYS A 55 -1.35 -0.86 -19.94
CA CYS A 55 -1.34 -2.29 -19.60
C CYS A 55 0.04 -2.92 -19.78
N ASN A 56 0.74 -2.58 -20.87
CA ASN A 56 2.06 -3.13 -21.16
C ASN A 56 3.17 -2.54 -20.27
N ASP A 57 2.95 -1.37 -19.67
CA ASP A 57 3.93 -0.71 -18.80
C ASP A 57 3.75 -1.07 -17.32
N LEU A 58 2.56 -1.53 -16.91
CA LEU A 58 2.33 -1.94 -15.52
C LEU A 58 3.03 -3.27 -15.21
N ASP A 59 3.96 -3.23 -14.27
CA ASP A 59 4.52 -4.41 -13.61
C ASP A 59 3.74 -4.66 -12.30
N LEU A 60 3.27 -5.89 -12.09
CA LEU A 60 2.42 -6.24 -10.95
C LEU A 60 2.72 -7.66 -10.46
N PHE A 61 3.01 -7.78 -9.16
CA PHE A 61 3.34 -9.03 -8.51
C PHE A 61 2.51 -9.22 -7.24
N VAL A 62 1.78 -10.33 -7.17
CA VAL A 62 1.02 -10.74 -5.98
C VAL A 62 1.85 -11.73 -5.19
N HIS A 63 2.08 -11.42 -3.91
CA HIS A 63 2.88 -12.24 -3.02
C HIS A 63 2.09 -12.58 -1.76
N ARG A 64 2.09 -13.87 -1.40
CA ARG A 64 1.52 -14.36 -0.13
C ARG A 64 2.65 -14.81 0.78
N PHE A 65 2.87 -14.06 1.85
CA PHE A 65 3.81 -14.40 2.90
C PHE A 65 3.14 -15.37 3.89
N THR A 66 3.57 -16.63 3.91
CA THR A 66 2.91 -17.73 4.67
C THR A 66 3.62 -18.14 5.97
N LYS A 67 4.70 -17.45 6.35
CA LYS A 67 5.52 -17.87 7.50
C LYS A 67 4.88 -17.47 8.84
N TYR A 68 4.16 -16.36 8.84
CA TYR A 68 3.32 -15.90 9.93
C TYR A 68 2.34 -14.83 9.45
N GLY A 69 1.35 -14.51 10.28
CA GLY A 69 0.43 -13.39 10.08
C GLY A 69 0.31 -12.50 11.32
N LYS A 70 -0.83 -11.82 11.46
CA LYS A 70 -1.08 -10.87 12.53
C LYS A 70 -1.05 -11.50 13.93
N GLU A 71 -1.30 -12.81 14.07
CA GLU A 71 -1.28 -13.48 15.38
C GLU A 71 0.13 -13.51 15.97
N PHE A 72 1.14 -13.83 15.15
CA PHE A 72 2.55 -13.74 15.54
C PHE A 72 2.95 -12.33 15.97
N ILE A 73 2.56 -11.33 15.17
CA ILE A 73 2.94 -9.94 15.40
C ILE A 73 2.30 -9.42 16.70
N LYS A 74 1.02 -9.74 16.93
CA LYS A 74 0.31 -9.39 18.16
C LYS A 74 0.85 -10.09 19.39
N LYS A 75 1.32 -11.35 19.28
CA LYS A 75 1.99 -12.06 20.38
C LYS A 75 3.22 -11.28 20.88
N HIS A 76 3.91 -10.58 19.98
CA HIS A 76 5.02 -9.68 20.29
C HIS A 76 4.59 -8.26 20.67
N ARG A 77 3.29 -8.03 20.93
CA ARG A 77 2.71 -6.75 21.36
C ARG A 77 2.91 -5.59 20.38
N MET A 78 2.95 -5.90 19.08
CA MET A 78 3.10 -4.91 18.02
C MET A 78 1.83 -4.77 17.18
N SER A 79 1.61 -3.59 16.60
CA SER A 79 0.58 -3.41 15.57
C SER A 79 1.01 -4.15 14.29
N PRO A 80 0.18 -5.03 13.71
CA PRO A 80 0.46 -5.67 12.42
C PRO A 80 0.75 -4.67 11.31
N ASP A 81 0.06 -3.54 11.34
CA ASP A 81 0.19 -2.48 10.36
C ASP A 81 1.55 -1.76 10.47
N ALA A 82 1.90 -1.30 11.68
CA ALA A 82 3.19 -0.69 11.95
C ALA A 82 4.36 -1.63 11.61
N PHE A 83 4.20 -2.92 11.91
CA PHE A 83 5.18 -3.95 11.59
C PHE A 83 5.40 -4.09 10.07
N VAL A 84 4.33 -4.16 9.28
CA VAL A 84 4.42 -4.23 7.81
C VAL A 84 5.05 -2.96 7.23
N GLN A 85 4.68 -1.78 7.74
CA GLN A 85 5.27 -0.52 7.28
C GLN A 85 6.77 -0.45 7.52
N VAL A 86 7.23 -0.89 8.70
CA VAL A 86 8.66 -0.98 9.01
C VAL A 86 9.36 -2.01 8.13
N ALA A 87 8.71 -3.13 7.80
CA ALA A 87 9.22 -4.11 6.83
C ALA A 87 9.40 -3.53 5.43
N LEU A 88 8.45 -2.69 4.99
CA LEU A 88 8.53 -1.99 3.70
C LEU A 88 9.68 -0.98 3.67
N GLN A 89 9.95 -0.27 4.77
CA GLN A 89 11.13 0.61 4.88
C GLN A 89 12.44 -0.18 4.79
N LEU A 90 12.55 -1.31 5.50
CA LEU A 90 13.71 -2.18 5.42
C LEU A 90 13.92 -2.71 4.00
N THR A 91 12.83 -3.13 3.35
CA THR A 91 12.86 -3.65 1.98
C THR A 91 13.32 -2.59 1.00
N TYR A 92 12.74 -1.40 1.05
CA TYR A 92 13.14 -0.32 0.17
C TYR A 92 14.62 0.05 0.37
N TYR A 93 15.09 0.11 1.62
CA TYR A 93 16.50 0.37 1.90
C TYR A 93 17.43 -0.74 1.40
N LYS A 94 17.07 -2.02 1.55
CA LYS A 94 17.87 -3.15 1.03
C LYS A 94 18.04 -3.07 -0.49
N VAL A 95 16.96 -2.74 -1.21
CA VAL A 95 16.94 -2.65 -2.67
C VAL A 95 17.66 -1.40 -3.16
N HIS A 96 17.41 -0.24 -2.55
CA HIS A 96 17.78 1.08 -3.12
C HIS A 96 18.85 1.85 -2.33
N ARG A 97 19.22 1.37 -1.13
CA ARG A 97 20.20 2.01 -0.22
C ARG A 97 19.86 3.45 0.18
N LYS A 98 18.57 3.79 0.15
CA LYS A 98 17.99 5.05 0.62
C LYS A 98 16.58 4.80 1.12
N LEU A 99 16.06 5.68 1.97
CA LEU A 99 14.62 5.81 2.18
C LEU A 99 14.07 6.90 1.27
N VAL A 100 12.76 6.87 1.05
CA VAL A 100 12.06 7.81 0.16
C VAL A 100 10.76 8.28 0.82
N SER A 101 10.20 9.38 0.31
CA SER A 101 8.87 9.81 0.73
C SER A 101 7.88 8.66 0.56
N THR A 102 7.33 8.21 1.68
CA THR A 102 6.41 7.07 1.75
C THR A 102 5.03 7.59 2.10
N TYR A 103 4.03 7.11 1.36
CA TYR A 103 2.63 7.35 1.64
C TYR A 103 1.99 6.11 2.25
N GLU A 104 1.25 6.27 3.33
CA GLU A 104 0.33 5.28 3.88
C GLU A 104 -1.02 5.93 4.18
N SER A 105 -2.10 5.32 3.71
CA SER A 105 -3.44 5.87 3.88
C SER A 105 -3.95 5.74 5.31
N ALA A 106 -4.18 6.87 5.99
CA ALA A 106 -4.78 6.92 7.32
C ALA A 106 -6.25 7.33 7.24
N SER A 107 -7.18 6.51 7.73
CA SER A 107 -8.61 6.86 7.72
C SER A 107 -8.93 8.00 8.70
N LEU A 108 -9.49 9.11 8.20
CA LEU A 108 -10.03 10.23 8.98
C LEU A 108 -11.53 10.11 9.27
N ARG A 109 -12.14 8.94 9.08
CA ARG A 109 -13.61 8.73 9.22
C ARG A 109 -14.21 9.05 10.60
N ARG A 110 -13.39 9.34 11.60
CA ARG A 110 -13.82 9.86 12.91
C ARG A 110 -14.34 11.29 12.82
N PHE A 111 -13.93 12.03 11.78
CA PHE A 111 -14.35 13.40 11.51
C PHE A 111 -15.48 13.43 10.47
N TYR A 112 -16.33 14.46 10.55
CA TYR A 112 -17.38 14.68 9.55
C TYR A 112 -16.76 14.88 8.16
N LYS A 113 -17.26 14.12 7.16
CA LYS A 113 -16.70 14.04 5.79
C LYS A 113 -15.24 13.59 5.72
N GLY A 114 -14.71 13.00 6.79
CA GLY A 114 -13.35 12.50 6.84
C GLY A 114 -13.09 11.44 5.78
N ARG A 115 -12.05 11.66 4.98
CA ARG A 115 -11.51 10.71 4.01
C ARG A 115 -10.26 10.09 4.56
N VAL A 116 -9.10 10.56 4.10
CA VAL A 116 -7.80 10.03 4.51
C VAL A 116 -6.80 11.15 4.72
N ASP A 117 -5.80 10.89 5.55
CA ASP A 117 -4.55 11.64 5.65
C ASP A 117 -3.37 10.69 5.37
N ASN A 118 -2.14 11.16 5.53
CA ASN A 118 -0.93 10.39 5.25
C ASN A 118 -0.14 10.01 6.52
N ILE A 119 0.12 8.73 6.71
CA ILE A 119 1.10 8.22 7.68
C ILE A 119 2.45 8.13 6.98
N ARG A 120 3.47 8.81 7.51
CA ARG A 120 4.80 8.88 6.89
C ARG A 120 5.76 7.91 7.55
N ALA A 121 5.87 6.71 6.98
CA ALA A 121 6.69 5.64 7.54
C ALA A 121 8.21 5.84 7.40
N ALA A 122 8.67 6.71 6.49
CA ALA A 122 10.08 7.02 6.31
C ALA A 122 10.58 8.02 7.37
N THR A 123 10.79 7.53 8.59
CA THR A 123 11.23 8.31 9.75
C THR A 123 12.75 8.25 9.97
N ALA A 124 13.27 9.09 10.87
CA ALA A 124 14.67 9.03 11.27
C ALA A 124 14.99 7.72 12.01
N GLU A 125 14.05 7.23 12.81
CA GLU A 125 14.10 5.96 13.54
C GLU A 125 14.11 4.77 12.58
N ALA A 126 13.26 4.81 11.54
CA ALA A 126 13.30 3.84 10.46
C ALA A 126 14.66 3.86 9.75
N LEU A 127 15.19 5.04 9.40
CA LEU A 127 16.50 5.17 8.76
C LEU A 127 17.64 4.61 9.63
N ALA A 128 17.63 4.90 10.93
CA ALA A 128 18.64 4.41 11.86
C ALA A 128 18.61 2.88 11.95
N TRP A 129 17.42 2.30 12.06
CA TRP A 129 17.25 0.86 12.16
C TRP A 129 17.61 0.13 10.86
N VAL A 130 17.15 0.59 9.70
CA VAL A 130 17.46 -0.08 8.42
C VAL A 130 18.96 -0.02 8.09
N LYS A 131 19.65 1.06 8.47
CA LYS A 131 21.12 1.17 8.38
C LYS A 131 21.82 0.14 9.26
N ALA A 132 21.38 0.01 10.51
CA ALA A 132 21.90 -1.00 11.44
C ALA A 132 21.71 -2.43 10.92
N MET A 133 20.63 -2.70 10.18
CA MET A 133 20.36 -3.99 9.56
C MET A 133 21.18 -4.25 8.29
N CYS A 134 21.53 -3.21 7.52
CA CYS A 134 22.02 -3.37 6.15
C CYS A 134 23.49 -3.01 5.90
N ASP A 135 24.07 -2.10 6.68
CA ASP A 135 25.33 -1.43 6.31
C ASP A 135 26.51 -1.78 7.22
N SER A 136 26.28 -2.35 8.42
CA SER A 136 27.36 -2.65 9.36
C SER A 136 27.29 -4.07 9.91
N GLN A 137 28.38 -4.81 9.74
CA GLN A 137 28.56 -6.13 10.36
C GLN A 137 28.91 -6.05 11.86
N GLN A 138 29.23 -4.86 12.36
CA GLN A 138 29.69 -4.67 13.74
C GLN A 138 28.59 -4.18 14.70
N VAL A 139 27.36 -3.94 14.22
CA VAL A 139 26.25 -3.55 15.10
C VAL A 139 25.75 -4.80 15.82
N THR A 140 25.74 -4.73 17.14
CA THR A 140 25.30 -5.85 17.98
C THR A 140 23.81 -6.11 17.82
N GLU A 141 23.38 -7.34 18.09
CA GLU A 141 21.98 -7.73 17.97
C GLU A 141 21.08 -6.97 18.97
N GLU A 142 21.60 -6.66 20.16
CA GLU A 142 20.91 -5.85 21.17
C GLU A 142 20.60 -4.44 20.62
N THR A 143 21.56 -3.85 19.89
CA THR A 143 21.37 -2.53 19.30
C THR A 143 20.33 -2.57 18.16
N LYS A 144 20.33 -3.63 17.34
CA LYS A 144 19.30 -3.82 16.30
C LYS A 144 17.91 -3.98 16.91
N VAL A 145 17.79 -4.71 18.02
CA VAL A 145 16.55 -4.90 18.77
C VAL A 145 16.05 -3.56 19.34
N LEU A 146 16.92 -2.79 19.99
CA LEU A 146 16.55 -1.49 20.55
C LEU A 146 16.06 -0.52 19.46
N LEU A 147 16.82 -0.38 18.37
CA LEU A 147 16.43 0.47 17.24
C LEU A 147 15.13 0.00 16.58
N PHE A 148 14.89 -1.32 16.52
CA PHE A 148 13.64 -1.87 16.00
C PHE A 148 12.44 -1.44 16.86
N GLN A 149 12.56 -1.57 18.18
CA GLN A 149 11.52 -1.18 19.13
C GLN A 149 11.22 0.33 19.04
N GLU A 150 12.25 1.17 18.93
CA GLU A 150 12.10 2.61 18.71
C GLU A 150 11.39 2.93 17.39
N CYS A 151 11.76 2.23 16.31
CA CYS A 151 11.13 2.37 15.00
C CYS A 151 9.64 2.00 15.05
N ILE A 152 9.28 0.87 15.64
CA ILE A 152 7.88 0.42 15.78
C ILE A 152 7.08 1.40 16.65
N LYS A 153 7.67 1.88 17.75
CA LYS A 153 7.05 2.88 18.61
C LYS A 153 6.77 4.16 17.83
N LYS A 154 7.74 4.65 17.05
CA LYS A 154 7.58 5.86 16.24
C LYS A 154 6.50 5.70 15.18
N GLN A 155 6.49 4.58 14.45
CA GLN A 155 5.44 4.30 13.46
C GLN A 155 4.05 4.31 14.11
N THR A 156 3.92 3.74 15.31
CA THR A 156 2.66 3.74 16.07
C THR A 156 2.27 5.15 16.51
N GLU A 157 3.21 5.97 16.97
CA GLU A 157 2.98 7.38 17.31
C GLU A 157 2.44 8.17 16.12
N ILE A 158 3.07 8.01 14.95
CA ILE A 158 2.64 8.66 13.70
C ILE A 158 1.25 8.22 13.29
N LEU A 159 0.99 6.91 13.30
CA LEU A 159 -0.33 6.37 13.03
C LEU A 159 -1.38 7.02 13.93
N LEU A 160 -1.13 7.13 15.24
CA LEU A 160 -2.08 7.65 16.21
C LEU A 160 -2.37 9.14 16.01
N TYR A 161 -1.36 9.99 15.84
CA TYR A 161 -1.62 11.42 15.61
C TYR A 161 -2.31 11.64 14.25
N THR A 162 -1.94 10.89 13.22
CA THR A 162 -2.53 11.07 11.88
C THR A 162 -4.00 10.68 11.86
N VAL A 163 -4.40 9.55 12.46
CA VAL A 163 -5.84 9.18 12.54
C VAL A 163 -6.66 10.09 13.46
N ASN A 164 -5.99 10.88 14.31
CA ASN A 164 -6.58 11.94 15.11
C ASN A 164 -6.59 13.30 14.39
N GLY A 165 -6.24 13.36 13.11
CA GLY A 165 -6.29 14.59 12.32
C GLY A 165 -5.15 15.58 12.61
N GLU A 166 -4.08 15.11 13.23
CA GLU A 166 -2.90 15.91 13.59
C GLU A 166 -1.75 15.73 12.56
N GLY A 167 -2.05 15.08 11.42
CA GLY A 167 -1.12 14.86 10.32
C GLY A 167 -0.79 16.15 9.54
N PRO A 168 0.43 16.27 8.98
CA PRO A 168 0.85 17.49 8.31
C PRO A 168 0.34 17.61 6.87
N ASP A 169 0.08 16.50 6.17
CA ASP A 169 -0.12 16.50 4.71
C ASP A 169 -1.37 17.27 4.28
N ASN A 170 -2.54 16.92 4.83
CA ASN A 170 -3.77 17.65 4.52
C ASN A 170 -3.72 19.11 4.99
N HIS A 171 -3.05 19.39 6.12
CA HIS A 171 -2.89 20.74 6.62
C HIS A 171 -2.02 21.59 5.67
N LEU A 172 -0.88 21.07 5.22
CA LEU A 172 -0.01 21.73 4.25
C LEU A 172 -0.72 21.93 2.90
N LEU A 173 -1.52 20.95 2.45
CA LEU A 173 -2.36 21.09 1.26
C LEU A 173 -3.35 22.25 1.43
N ALA A 174 -4.08 22.30 2.56
CA ALA A 174 -5.04 23.35 2.83
C ALA A 174 -4.37 24.74 2.84
N LEU A 175 -3.23 24.88 3.52
CA LEU A 175 -2.46 26.13 3.54
C LEU A 175 -2.03 26.56 2.13
N ARG A 176 -1.62 25.61 1.28
CA ARG A 176 -1.24 25.90 -0.11
C ARG A 176 -2.43 26.38 -0.94
N GLU A 177 -3.58 25.71 -0.84
CA GLU A 177 -4.76 26.10 -1.62
C GLU A 177 -5.37 27.42 -1.12
N ILE A 178 -5.39 27.67 0.20
CA ILE A 178 -5.80 28.96 0.78
C ILE A 178 -4.86 30.08 0.29
N ALA A 179 -3.55 29.84 0.27
CA ALA A 179 -2.59 30.83 -0.23
C ALA A 179 -2.86 31.20 -1.70
N LYS A 180 -3.21 30.22 -2.55
CA LYS A 180 -3.62 30.49 -3.94
C LYS A 180 -4.91 31.32 -4.00
N GLU A 181 -5.93 30.95 -3.22
CA GLU A 181 -7.21 31.67 -3.17
C GLU A 181 -7.02 33.13 -2.72
N LYS A 182 -6.10 33.37 -1.78
CA LYS A 182 -5.76 34.70 -1.26
C LYS A 182 -4.73 35.45 -2.12
N SER A 183 -4.39 34.96 -3.30
CA SER A 183 -3.40 35.59 -4.20
C SER A 183 -1.99 35.69 -3.62
N TYR A 184 -1.60 34.73 -2.78
CA TYR A 184 -0.23 34.48 -2.32
C TYR A 184 0.34 33.18 -2.93
N PRO A 185 0.38 33.01 -4.27
CA PRO A 185 0.77 31.74 -4.88
C PRO A 185 2.24 31.36 -4.65
N ASN A 186 3.07 32.34 -4.27
CA ASN A 186 4.52 32.25 -4.23
C ASN A 186 5.08 32.15 -2.80
N LEU A 187 4.40 31.47 -1.88
CA LEU A 187 4.98 31.22 -0.55
C LEU A 187 6.24 30.34 -0.65
N PRO A 188 7.38 30.74 -0.06
CA PRO A 188 8.66 30.03 -0.23
C PRO A 188 8.61 28.53 0.08
N ILE A 189 7.89 28.13 1.14
CA ILE A 189 7.73 26.73 1.54
C ILE A 189 7.15 25.85 0.42
N PHE A 190 6.21 26.38 -0.39
CA PHE A 190 5.57 25.61 -1.47
C PHE A 190 6.33 25.69 -2.80
N GLN A 191 7.37 26.51 -2.88
CA GLN A 191 8.31 26.54 -4.00
C GLN A 191 9.57 25.71 -3.73
N ASP A 192 9.85 25.42 -2.46
CA ASP A 192 11.05 24.68 -2.07
C ASP A 192 11.05 23.26 -2.64
N LYS A 193 12.22 22.82 -3.13
CA LYS A 193 12.38 21.47 -3.70
C LYS A 193 12.04 20.38 -2.69
N SER A 194 12.27 20.62 -1.40
CA SER A 194 11.98 19.67 -0.33
C SER A 194 10.48 19.44 -0.17
N TYR A 195 9.64 20.44 -0.42
CA TYR A 195 8.18 20.26 -0.40
C TYR A 195 7.70 19.37 -1.56
N TRP A 196 8.30 19.51 -2.74
CA TRP A 196 7.97 18.66 -3.88
C TRP A 196 8.50 17.24 -3.72
N GLU A 197 9.69 17.06 -3.15
CA GLU A 197 10.19 15.72 -2.78
C GLU A 197 9.35 15.10 -1.64
N PHE A 198 8.86 15.91 -0.69
CA PHE A 198 7.93 15.47 0.35
C PHE A 198 6.62 14.91 -0.24
N LEU A 199 6.15 15.41 -1.38
CA LEU A 199 4.97 14.89 -2.08
C LEU A 199 5.31 13.82 -3.13
N ASN A 200 6.58 13.49 -3.33
CA ASN A 200 7.06 12.55 -4.34
C ASN A 200 7.05 11.11 -3.82
N PHE A 201 5.85 10.54 -3.70
CA PHE A 201 5.62 9.25 -3.04
C PHE A 201 6.10 8.05 -3.86
N ARG A 202 7.42 7.81 -3.84
CA ARG A 202 8.05 6.64 -4.48
C ARG A 202 7.67 5.30 -3.85
N LEU A 203 7.10 5.31 -2.65
CA LEU A 203 6.49 4.15 -2.04
C LEU A 203 5.08 4.52 -1.56
N SER A 204 4.05 4.07 -2.28
CA SER A 204 2.65 4.36 -1.95
C SER A 204 1.94 3.10 -1.46
N THR A 205 1.42 3.15 -0.24
CA THR A 205 1.00 1.96 0.50
C THR A 205 -0.38 2.13 1.14
N SER A 206 -1.04 1.00 1.38
CA SER A 206 -2.29 0.97 2.15
C SER A 206 -2.60 -0.43 2.66
N GLN A 207 -3.09 -0.47 3.89
CA GLN A 207 -3.73 -1.67 4.43
C GLN A 207 -5.18 -1.75 3.95
N LEU A 208 -5.55 -2.89 3.35
CA LEU A 208 -6.91 -3.13 2.84
C LEU A 208 -7.49 -4.39 3.48
N PRO A 209 -7.96 -4.31 4.73
CA PRO A 209 -8.40 -5.48 5.48
C PRO A 209 -9.70 -6.05 4.91
N THR A 210 -9.69 -7.32 4.52
CA THR A 210 -10.88 -8.06 4.12
C THR A 210 -10.83 -9.51 4.59
N LYS A 211 -12.01 -10.05 4.91
CA LYS A 211 -12.18 -11.44 5.34
C LYS A 211 -12.52 -12.39 4.18
N TYR A 212 -12.68 -11.87 2.96
CA TYR A 212 -13.28 -12.62 1.83
C TYR A 212 -12.25 -13.11 0.79
N GLY A 213 -10.97 -13.17 1.14
CA GLY A 213 -9.90 -13.58 0.20
C GLY A 213 -9.73 -12.65 -1.01
N VAL A 214 -10.23 -11.41 -0.91
CA VAL A 214 -10.08 -10.40 -1.96
C VAL A 214 -8.75 -9.67 -1.73
N LEU A 215 -7.87 -9.68 -2.71
CA LEU A 215 -6.70 -8.81 -2.72
C LEU A 215 -6.97 -7.64 -3.66
N VAL A 216 -6.75 -6.43 -3.16
CA VAL A 216 -6.86 -5.20 -3.94
C VAL A 216 -5.46 -4.73 -4.27
N GLY A 217 -5.22 -4.30 -5.50
CA GLY A 217 -3.97 -3.72 -5.97
C GLY A 217 -4.21 -2.43 -6.74
N TYR A 218 -3.17 -1.59 -6.82
CA TYR A 218 -3.16 -0.35 -7.61
C TYR A 218 -1.74 -0.09 -8.12
N GLY A 219 -1.62 0.69 -9.19
CA GLY A 219 -0.32 1.10 -9.75
C GLY A 219 0.41 2.14 -8.87
N PRO A 220 1.70 2.39 -9.13
CA PRO A 220 2.44 3.47 -8.48
C PRO A 220 1.85 4.85 -8.79
N VAL A 221 2.13 5.82 -7.91
CA VAL A 221 1.67 7.22 -8.07
C VAL A 221 2.73 8.14 -8.71
N VAL A 222 3.95 7.64 -8.90
CA VAL A 222 5.06 8.31 -9.60
C VAL A 222 5.79 7.31 -10.50
N PRO A 223 6.42 7.76 -11.61
CA PRO A 223 7.02 6.85 -12.60
C PRO A 223 8.13 5.94 -12.06
N ASP A 224 8.90 6.41 -11.08
CA ASP A 224 10.03 5.71 -10.45
C ASP A 224 9.65 5.11 -9.07
N GLY A 225 8.37 4.82 -8.86
CA GLY A 225 7.83 4.38 -7.58
C GLY A 225 7.25 2.96 -7.57
N TYR A 226 6.76 2.59 -6.40
CA TYR A 226 6.00 1.36 -6.14
C TYR A 226 4.61 1.67 -5.59
N GLY A 227 3.62 0.88 -6.00
CA GLY A 227 2.37 0.69 -5.26
C GLY A 227 2.47 -0.59 -4.44
N CYS A 228 2.10 -0.55 -3.16
CA CYS A 228 2.10 -1.74 -2.32
C CYS A 228 0.91 -1.76 -1.36
N SER A 229 -0.12 -2.52 -1.72
CA SER A 229 -1.23 -2.81 -0.80
C SER A 229 -1.01 -4.14 -0.08
N TYR A 230 -1.57 -4.25 1.11
CA TYR A 230 -1.45 -5.47 1.92
C TYR A 230 -2.68 -5.77 2.76
N ASN A 231 -2.88 -7.06 3.03
CA ASN A 231 -3.93 -7.55 3.91
C ASN A 231 -3.37 -8.60 4.89
N PRO A 232 -3.17 -8.23 6.17
CA PRO A 232 -2.73 -9.17 7.19
C PRO A 232 -3.85 -10.10 7.67
N TYR A 233 -3.71 -11.39 7.41
CA TYR A 233 -4.54 -12.47 7.96
C TYR A 233 -3.94 -13.00 9.26
N GLU A 234 -4.54 -14.04 9.85
CA GLU A 234 -4.09 -14.64 11.11
C GLU A 234 -2.70 -15.28 10.99
N ASP A 235 -2.51 -16.05 9.92
CA ASP A 235 -1.37 -16.93 9.66
C ASP A 235 -0.52 -16.53 8.45
N HIS A 236 -0.99 -15.56 7.66
CA HIS A 236 -0.29 -15.07 6.48
C HIS A 236 -0.54 -13.57 6.25
N ILE A 237 0.21 -12.98 5.31
CA ILE A 237 0.00 -11.61 4.84
C ILE A 237 0.01 -11.63 3.31
N ASP A 238 -1.07 -11.12 2.70
CA ASP A 238 -1.15 -10.94 1.26
C ASP A 238 -0.65 -9.55 0.87
N PHE A 239 0.16 -9.48 -0.18
CA PHE A 239 0.72 -8.27 -0.76
C PHE A 239 0.40 -8.19 -2.25
N CYS A 240 0.05 -6.99 -2.73
CA CYS A 240 0.08 -6.67 -4.15
C CYS A 240 1.08 -5.54 -4.36
N VAL A 241 2.20 -5.86 -5.01
CA VAL A 241 3.27 -4.93 -5.34
C VAL A 241 3.16 -4.57 -6.81
N SER A 242 3.31 -3.29 -7.14
CA SER A 242 3.31 -2.79 -8.51
C SER A 242 4.43 -1.79 -8.74
N SER A 243 4.89 -1.72 -9.98
CA SER A 243 5.87 -0.77 -10.51
C SER A 243 5.59 -0.53 -12.00
N PHE A 244 6.46 0.18 -12.70
CA PHE A 244 6.36 0.35 -14.15
C PHE A 244 7.60 -0.24 -14.84
N PHE A 245 7.41 -1.03 -15.90
CA PHE A 245 8.50 -1.60 -16.70
C PHE A 245 9.37 -0.52 -17.37
N SER A 246 8.81 0.67 -17.61
CA SER A 246 9.53 1.83 -18.12
C SER A 246 10.57 2.40 -17.13
N SER A 247 10.44 2.11 -15.84
CA SER A 247 11.42 2.48 -14.82
C SER A 247 12.52 1.43 -14.73
N LYS A 248 13.76 1.87 -14.92
CA LYS A 248 14.95 1.01 -14.75
C LYS A 248 15.34 0.81 -13.29
N GLU A 249 14.74 1.59 -12.38
CA GLU A 249 15.02 1.54 -10.95
C GLU A 249 14.06 0.61 -10.20
N THR A 250 12.98 0.15 -10.83
CA THR A 250 11.93 -0.60 -10.12
C THR A 250 11.62 -1.96 -10.73
N SER A 251 11.28 -2.94 -9.88
CA SER A 251 10.85 -4.29 -10.27
C SER A 251 10.00 -4.88 -9.15
N SER A 252 8.75 -5.23 -9.48
CA SER A 252 7.74 -5.64 -8.50
C SER A 252 8.05 -7.00 -7.89
N ASP A 253 8.49 -7.95 -8.72
CA ASP A 253 8.89 -9.28 -8.28
C ASP A 253 10.12 -9.23 -7.38
N PHE A 254 11.17 -8.48 -7.75
CA PHE A 254 12.37 -8.33 -6.92
C PHE A 254 12.05 -7.66 -5.58
N PHE A 255 11.22 -6.62 -5.60
CA PHE A 255 10.79 -5.94 -4.38
C PHE A 255 9.97 -6.87 -3.48
N ALA A 256 9.05 -7.67 -4.03
CA ALA A 256 8.24 -8.61 -3.27
C ALA A 256 9.05 -9.74 -2.62
N HIS A 257 10.02 -10.33 -3.35
CA HIS A 257 10.91 -11.34 -2.76
C HIS A 257 11.86 -10.72 -1.71
N SER A 258 12.31 -9.48 -1.92
CA SER A 258 13.08 -8.75 -0.92
C SER A 258 12.25 -8.46 0.34
N LEU A 259 10.94 -8.22 0.18
CA LEU A 259 9.99 -8.01 1.28
C LEU A 259 9.82 -9.28 2.12
N GLU A 260 9.70 -10.45 1.49
CA GLU A 260 9.70 -11.72 2.22
C GLU A 260 10.96 -11.87 3.09
N GLY A 261 12.14 -11.58 2.55
CA GLY A 261 13.39 -11.60 3.30
C GLY A 261 13.42 -10.60 4.47
N SER A 262 12.86 -9.40 4.29
CA SER A 262 12.73 -8.40 5.36
C SER A 262 11.78 -8.86 6.47
N LEU A 263 10.63 -9.43 6.12
CA LEU A 263 9.68 -9.99 7.08
C LEU A 263 10.31 -11.15 7.86
N LEU A 264 11.06 -12.04 7.21
CA LEU A 264 11.78 -13.11 7.89
C LEU A 264 12.80 -12.55 8.91
N ASN A 265 13.64 -11.59 8.51
CA ASN A 265 14.60 -10.98 9.45
C ASN A 265 13.91 -10.28 10.62
N MET A 266 12.77 -9.63 10.39
CA MET A 266 12.00 -9.02 11.49
C MET A 266 11.40 -10.08 12.42
N GLY A 267 10.98 -11.24 11.90
CA GLY A 267 10.57 -12.39 12.70
C GLY A 267 11.70 -12.87 13.62
N GLU A 268 12.93 -12.96 13.12
CA GLU A 268 14.11 -13.32 13.93
C GLU A 268 14.38 -12.29 15.04
N ILE A 269 14.25 -10.99 14.76
CA ILE A 269 14.37 -9.93 15.77
C ILE A 269 13.30 -10.08 16.87
N CYS A 270 12.06 -10.40 16.51
CA CYS A 270 10.99 -10.66 17.46
C CYS A 270 11.29 -11.85 18.39
N GLU A 271 11.78 -12.96 17.85
CA GLU A 271 12.16 -14.13 18.67
C GLU A 271 13.34 -13.79 19.60
N LYS A 272 14.30 -12.99 19.14
CA LYS A 272 15.40 -12.50 20.01
C LYS A 272 14.90 -11.63 21.15
N ILE A 273 13.93 -10.75 20.92
CA ILE A 273 13.27 -9.97 21.99
C ILE A 273 12.70 -10.93 23.04
N SER A 274 11.96 -11.95 22.61
CA SER A 274 11.38 -12.95 23.51
C SER A 274 12.45 -13.70 24.32
N GLN A 275 13.57 -14.06 23.70
CA GLN A 275 14.69 -14.71 24.38
C GLN A 275 15.33 -13.80 25.45
N MET A 276 15.65 -12.56 25.08
CA MET A 276 16.24 -11.58 26.01
C MET A 276 15.33 -11.31 27.22
N GLU A 277 14.01 -11.24 27.00
CA GLU A 277 13.03 -11.09 28.09
C GLU A 277 12.98 -12.30 29.03
N LEU A 278 13.18 -13.51 28.52
CA LEU A 278 13.22 -14.74 29.33
C LEU A 278 14.50 -14.80 30.17
N GLU A 279 15.65 -14.49 29.57
CA GLU A 279 16.95 -14.44 30.26
C GLU A 279 16.94 -13.41 31.39
N ALA A 280 16.39 -12.22 31.15
CA ALA A 280 16.25 -11.18 32.17
C ALA A 280 15.32 -11.56 33.33
N LYS A 281 14.27 -12.36 33.09
CA LYS A 281 13.39 -12.88 34.15
C LYS A 281 14.10 -13.94 35.00
N GLN A 282 14.88 -14.82 34.38
CA GLN A 282 15.63 -15.86 35.07
C GLN A 282 16.74 -15.27 35.95
N SER A 283 17.46 -14.24 35.46
CA SER A 283 18.48 -13.54 36.25
C SER A 283 17.87 -12.85 37.48
N ASN A 284 16.71 -12.21 37.33
CA ASN A 284 16.03 -11.52 38.43
C ASN A 284 15.37 -12.46 39.45
N SER A 285 15.08 -13.72 39.07
CA SER A 285 14.57 -14.75 40.00
C SER A 285 15.66 -15.47 40.80
N SER A 286 16.93 -15.26 40.44
CA SER A 286 18.10 -15.92 41.06
C SER A 286 18.85 -15.03 42.06
N THR A 287 18.38 -13.79 42.24
CA THR A 287 18.85 -12.77 43.21
C THR A 287 17.76 -12.45 44.21
#